data_AF-A0A379ES70-F1
#
_entry.id   AF-A0A379ES70-F1
#
_cell.length_a   1.000
_cell.length_b   1.000
_cell.length_c   1.000
_cell.angle_alpha   90.00
_cell.angle_beta   90.00
_cell.angle_gamma   90.00
#
_symmetry.space_group_name_H-M   'P 1'
#
loop_
_entity.id
_entity.type
_entity.pdbx_description
1 polymer ?
#
loop_
_entity_poly.entity_id
_entity_poly.type
_entity_poly.pdbx_seq_one_letter_code
_entity_poly.pdbx_strand_id
1 'polypeptide(L)'
;MVDELSRVPDSKLVPQAEQENNQSSVNRKEQKRREAELRQQTAPLRKKLQQFEMQMDNLSTKLVEIETQLGESELYLAENKDKLTTLLAEQVSHKKQLEEIEMQWLALQEELEELLAE
;
A
#
# COMPACT_ATOMS: atom_id res chain seq x y z
N MET A 1 7.01 30.11 -75.55
CA MET A 1 5.83 29.25 -75.28
C MET A 1 6.39 27.98 -74.66
N VAL A 2 6.52 27.93 -73.32
CA VAL A 2 5.54 27.34 -72.38
C VAL A 2 5.11 25.95 -72.90
N ASP A 3 5.49 24.83 -72.30
CA ASP A 3 5.10 24.49 -70.94
C ASP A 3 6.15 23.70 -70.13
N GLU A 4 6.01 23.93 -68.84
CA GLU A 4 6.81 23.61 -67.68
C GLU A 4 6.74 22.12 -67.29
N LEU A 5 7.90 21.46 -67.33
CA LEU A 5 8.19 20.25 -66.58
C LEU A 5 8.19 20.59 -65.08
N SER A 6 7.09 20.31 -64.37
CA SER A 6 7.12 20.23 -62.91
C SER A 6 5.92 19.48 -62.36
N ARG A 7 5.98 18.14 -62.38
CA ARG A 7 5.13 17.31 -61.53
C ARG A 7 5.87 17.13 -60.20
N VAL A 8 5.72 18.10 -59.30
CA VAL A 8 6.18 18.00 -57.92
C VAL A 8 5.32 16.93 -57.22
N PRO A 9 5.90 15.97 -56.47
CA PRO A 9 5.09 15.01 -55.74
C PRO A 9 4.38 15.74 -54.58
N ASP A 10 3.09 15.45 -54.39
CA ASP A 10 2.29 15.83 -53.23
C ASP A 10 3.02 15.44 -51.93
N SER A 11 3.83 16.35 -51.41
CA SER A 11 4.36 16.25 -50.06
C SER A 11 3.21 16.56 -49.12
N LYS A 12 2.59 15.50 -48.58
CA LYS A 12 1.62 15.56 -47.48
C LYS A 12 2.22 16.35 -46.31
N LEU A 13 2.01 17.66 -46.31
CA LEU A 13 2.19 18.52 -45.15
C LEU A 13 1.00 18.27 -44.24
N VAL A 14 1.11 17.26 -43.37
CA VAL A 14 0.19 17.15 -42.24
C VAL A 14 0.41 18.42 -41.39
N PRO A 15 -0.62 19.22 -41.09
CA PRO A 15 -0.46 20.44 -40.31
C PRO A 15 0.20 20.12 -38.97
N GLN A 16 1.27 20.85 -38.65
CA GLN A 16 2.04 20.71 -37.40
C GLN A 16 1.14 20.77 -36.15
N ALA A 17 0.06 21.56 -36.21
CA ALA A 17 -0.96 21.68 -35.17
C ALA A 17 -1.80 20.38 -34.97
N GLU A 18 -2.07 19.61 -36.02
CA GLU A 18 -2.76 18.32 -35.90
C GLU A 18 -1.85 17.24 -35.30
N GLN A 19 -0.56 17.28 -35.62
CA GLN A 19 0.43 16.38 -35.02
C GLN A 19 0.65 16.68 -33.54
N GLU A 20 0.80 17.95 -33.15
CA GLU A 20 0.94 18.36 -31.74
C GLU A 20 -0.31 18.02 -30.90
N ASN A 21 -1.51 18.25 -31.43
CA ASN A 21 -2.75 17.90 -30.74
C ASN A 21 -2.89 16.38 -30.57
N ASN A 22 -2.54 15.60 -31.60
CA ASN A 22 -2.59 14.14 -31.53
C ASN A 22 -1.58 13.60 -30.49
N GLN A 23 -0.34 14.08 -30.51
CA GLN A 23 0.69 13.74 -29.50
C GLN A 23 0.22 14.10 -28.07
N SER A 24 -0.38 15.28 -27.90
CA SER A 24 -0.94 15.73 -26.62
C SER A 24 -2.07 14.81 -26.13
N SER A 25 -2.93 14.37 -27.04
CA SER A 25 -4.05 13.48 -26.72
C SER A 25 -3.58 12.06 -26.35
N VAL A 26 -2.56 11.54 -27.06
CA VAL A 26 -1.93 10.24 -26.77
C VAL A 26 -1.25 10.29 -25.42
N ASN A 27 -0.47 11.34 -25.13
CA ASN A 27 0.21 11.51 -23.85
C ASN A 27 -0.78 11.55 -22.66
N ARG A 28 -1.87 12.34 -22.77
CA ARG A 28 -2.94 12.38 -21.76
C ARG A 28 -3.60 11.02 -21.54
N LYS A 29 -3.78 10.23 -22.60
CA LYS A 29 -4.39 8.89 -22.53
C LYS A 29 -3.44 7.90 -21.84
N GLU A 30 -2.16 7.94 -22.18
CA GLU A 30 -1.13 7.10 -21.55
C GLU A 30 -0.95 7.44 -20.07
N GLN A 31 -0.93 8.73 -19.71
CA GLN A 31 -0.88 9.18 -18.33
C GLN A 31 -2.06 8.63 -17.52
N LYS A 32 -3.29 8.78 -18.02
CA LYS A 32 -4.48 8.23 -17.35
C LYS A 32 -4.44 6.71 -17.19
N ARG A 33 -3.85 6.00 -18.16
CA ARG A 33 -3.68 4.55 -18.08
C ARG A 33 -2.71 4.18 -16.95
N ARG A 34 -1.54 4.83 -16.88
CA ARG A 34 -0.55 4.63 -15.81
C ARG A 34 -1.14 4.94 -14.43
N GLU A 35 -1.86 6.05 -14.28
CA GLU A 35 -2.52 6.41 -13.02
C GLU A 35 -3.61 5.40 -12.61
N ALA A 36 -4.29 4.77 -13.56
CA ALA A 36 -5.28 3.74 -13.28
C ALA A 36 -4.60 2.42 -12.88
N GLU A 37 -3.53 2.02 -13.58
CA GLU A 37 -2.72 0.85 -13.27
C GLU A 37 -2.08 0.98 -11.87
N LEU A 38 -1.51 2.14 -11.54
CA LEU A 38 -0.92 2.41 -10.24
C LEU A 38 -1.96 2.35 -9.11
N ARG A 39 -3.15 2.91 -9.33
CA ARG A 39 -4.25 2.78 -8.36
C ARG A 39 -4.71 1.34 -8.17
N GLN A 40 -4.77 0.57 -9.25
CA GLN A 40 -5.14 -0.84 -9.19
C GLN A 40 -4.12 -1.67 -8.41
N GLN A 41 -2.82 -1.38 -8.59
CA GLN A 41 -1.73 -2.06 -7.89
C GLN A 41 -1.66 -1.67 -6.41
N THR A 42 -1.85 -0.39 -6.08
CA THR A 42 -1.70 0.10 -4.70
C THR A 42 -2.94 -0.09 -3.82
N ALA A 43 -4.15 -0.24 -4.41
CA ALA A 43 -5.38 -0.47 -3.66
C ALA A 43 -5.34 -1.68 -2.70
N PRO A 44 -4.90 -2.90 -3.12
CA PRO A 44 -4.79 -4.04 -2.20
C PRO A 44 -3.77 -3.83 -1.09
N LEU A 45 -2.64 -3.16 -1.37
CA LEU A 45 -1.61 -2.87 -0.38
C LEU A 45 -2.16 -1.94 0.71
N ARG A 46 -2.80 -0.83 0.31
CA ARG A 46 -3.45 0.11 1.25
C ARG A 46 -4.50 -0.58 2.12
N LYS A 47 -5.29 -1.48 1.55
CA LYS A 47 -6.28 -2.26 2.31
C LYS A 47 -5.60 -3.17 3.34
N LYS A 48 -4.51 -3.83 2.96
CA LYS A 48 -3.78 -4.73 3.86
C LYS A 48 -3.03 -3.97 4.96
N LEU A 49 -2.48 -2.78 4.68
CA LEU A 49 -1.94 -1.87 5.70
C LEU A 49 -3.00 -1.52 6.76
N GLN A 50 -4.21 -1.12 6.34
CA GLN A 50 -5.32 -0.84 7.26
C GLN A 50 -5.73 -2.06 8.09
N GLN A 51 -5.66 -3.26 7.51
CA GLN A 51 -5.95 -4.50 8.24
C GLN A 51 -4.89 -4.80 9.30
N PHE A 52 -3.62 -4.52 9.02
CA PHE A 52 -2.54 -4.68 9.98
C PHE A 52 -2.61 -3.63 11.09
N GLU A 53 -2.89 -2.37 10.78
CA GLU A 53 -3.14 -1.32 11.79
C GLU A 53 -4.22 -1.73 12.78
N MET A 54 -5.37 -2.20 12.27
CA MET A 54 -6.47 -2.68 13.14
C MET A 54 -6.07 -3.91 13.98
N GLN A 55 -5.22 -4.79 13.45
CA GLN A 55 -4.71 -5.93 14.21
C GLN A 55 -3.71 -5.49 15.30
N MET A 56 -2.83 -4.53 15.02
CA MET A 56 -1.91 -3.96 16.01
C MET A 56 -2.69 -3.30 17.15
N ASP A 57 -3.71 -2.52 16.84
CA ASP A 57 -4.58 -1.88 17.85
C ASP A 57 -5.27 -2.93 18.74
N ASN A 58 -5.78 -4.00 18.13
CA ASN A 58 -6.42 -5.10 18.87
C ASN A 58 -5.43 -5.81 19.82
N LEU A 59 -4.25 -6.15 19.32
CA LEU A 59 -3.21 -6.83 20.10
C LEU A 59 -2.69 -5.93 21.22
N SER A 60 -2.47 -4.65 20.94
CA SER A 60 -2.05 -3.66 21.93
C SER A 60 -3.09 -3.50 23.04
N THR A 61 -4.38 -3.45 22.69
CA THR A 61 -5.48 -3.39 23.66
C THR A 61 -5.49 -4.63 24.56
N LYS A 62 -5.38 -5.84 23.97
CA LYS A 62 -5.31 -7.09 24.74
C LYS A 62 -4.08 -7.16 25.65
N LEU A 63 -2.93 -6.65 25.19
CA LEU A 63 -1.73 -6.58 26.01
C LEU A 63 -1.93 -5.69 27.23
N VAL A 64 -2.57 -4.53 27.08
CA VAL A 64 -2.91 -3.64 28.20
C VAL A 64 -3.87 -4.34 29.18
N GLU A 65 -4.87 -5.06 28.69
CA GLU A 65 -5.80 -5.83 29.52
C GLU A 65 -5.10 -6.94 30.31
N ILE A 66 -4.20 -7.68 29.67
CA ILE A 66 -3.39 -8.72 30.31
C ILE A 66 -2.46 -8.09 31.36
N GLU A 67 -1.79 -6.98 31.04
CA GLU A 67 -0.87 -6.29 31.96
C GLU A 67 -1.61 -5.70 33.16
N THR A 68 -2.84 -5.23 32.97
CA THR A 68 -3.72 -4.80 34.06
C THR A 68 -4.03 -5.97 34.99
N GLN A 69 -4.40 -7.14 34.44
CA GLN A 69 -4.68 -8.34 35.24
C GLN A 69 -3.43 -8.85 35.96
N LEU A 70 -2.25 -8.83 35.30
CA LEU A 70 -0.98 -9.24 35.89
C LEU A 70 -0.53 -8.33 37.05
N GLY A 71 -1.06 -7.11 37.13
CA GLY A 71 -0.86 -6.18 38.24
C GLY A 71 -1.75 -6.44 39.46
N GLU A 72 -2.76 -7.31 39.36
CA GLU A 72 -3.65 -7.63 40.47
C GLU A 72 -2.95 -8.51 41.51
N SER A 73 -2.83 -8.04 42.75
CA SER A 73 -2.16 -8.77 43.84
C SER A 73 -2.77 -10.15 44.13
N GLU A 74 -4.08 -10.30 43.93
CA GLU A 74 -4.82 -11.56 44.13
C GLU A 74 -4.43 -12.63 43.10
N LEU A 75 -3.90 -12.24 41.94
CA LEU A 75 -3.48 -13.19 40.90
C LEU A 75 -2.33 -14.10 41.35
N TYR A 76 -1.54 -13.65 42.33
CA TYR A 76 -0.39 -14.39 42.86
C TYR A 76 -0.76 -15.36 43.99
N LEU A 77 -2.05 -15.48 44.32
CA LEU A 77 -2.55 -16.50 45.24
C LEU A 77 -2.43 -17.90 44.60
N ALA A 78 -2.21 -18.92 45.44
CA ALA A 78 -1.97 -20.29 44.97
C ALA A 78 -3.13 -20.86 44.12
N GLU A 79 -4.36 -20.45 44.42
CA GLU A 79 -5.58 -20.80 43.67
C GLU A 79 -5.62 -20.23 42.24
N ASN A 80 -4.86 -19.17 41.96
CA ASN A 80 -4.84 -18.47 40.69
C ASN A 80 -3.63 -18.82 39.80
N LYS A 81 -2.81 -19.81 40.20
CA LYS A 81 -1.59 -20.21 39.48
C LYS A 81 -1.82 -20.54 38.00
N ASP A 82 -2.93 -21.21 37.68
CA ASP A 82 -3.28 -21.57 36.30
C ASP A 82 -3.66 -20.33 35.48
N LYS A 83 -4.41 -19.40 36.09
CA LYS A 83 -4.74 -18.10 35.47
C LYS A 83 -3.47 -17.28 35.23
N LEU A 84 -2.57 -17.18 36.21
CA LEU A 84 -1.29 -16.48 36.09
C LEU A 84 -0.44 -17.05 34.95
N THR A 85 -0.32 -18.37 34.87
CA THR A 85 0.46 -19.05 33.82
C THR A 85 -0.13 -18.78 32.44
N THR A 86 -1.46 -18.80 32.33
CA THR A 86 -2.18 -18.50 31.08
C THR A 86 -1.94 -17.06 30.64
N LEU A 87 -2.11 -16.08 31.53
CA LEU A 87 -1.90 -14.66 31.22
C LEU A 87 -0.46 -14.36 30.78
N LEU A 88 0.54 -14.98 31.41
CA LEU A 88 1.94 -14.83 31.00
C LEU A 88 2.19 -15.43 29.61
N ALA A 89 1.63 -16.60 29.32
CA ALA A 89 1.76 -17.23 28.00
C ALA A 89 1.06 -16.40 26.91
N GLU A 90 -0.13 -15.87 27.21
CA GLU A 90 -0.85 -14.96 26.32
C GLU A 90 -0.07 -13.67 26.08
N GLN A 91 0.51 -13.05 27.12
CA GLN A 91 1.32 -11.84 26.97
C GLN A 91 2.48 -12.05 25.99
N VAL A 92 3.24 -13.13 26.15
CA VAL A 92 4.37 -13.47 25.27
C VAL A 92 3.88 -13.72 23.84
N SER A 93 2.80 -14.46 23.68
CA SER A 93 2.21 -14.75 22.37
C SER A 93 1.74 -13.47 21.66
N HIS A 94 1.07 -12.58 22.37
CA HIS A 94 0.55 -11.33 21.80
C HIS A 94 1.68 -10.36 21.46
N LYS A 95 2.73 -10.26 22.28
CA LYS A 95 3.93 -9.45 21.97
C LYS A 95 4.61 -9.95 20.70
N LYS A 96 4.79 -11.26 20.55
CA LYS A 96 5.37 -11.86 19.34
C LYS A 96 4.50 -11.62 18.10
N GLN A 97 3.18 -11.74 18.23
CA GLN A 97 2.26 -11.48 17.12
C GLN A 97 2.28 -10.01 16.72
N LEU A 98 2.35 -9.09 17.68
CA LEU A 98 2.43 -7.66 17.44
C LEU A 98 3.70 -7.32 16.64
N GLU A 99 4.86 -7.80 17.09
CA GLU A 99 6.15 -7.60 16.41
C GLU A 99 6.13 -8.15 14.97
N GLU A 100 5.56 -9.33 14.75
CA GLU A 100 5.41 -9.92 13.42
C GLU A 100 4.54 -9.05 12.50
N ILE A 101 3.41 -8.54 13.00
CA ILE A 101 2.52 -7.68 12.23
C ILE A 101 3.17 -6.32 11.94
N GLU A 102 3.94 -5.77 12.89
CA GLU A 102 4.73 -4.54 12.70
C GLU A 102 5.75 -4.70 11.58
N MET A 103 6.50 -5.81 11.56
CA MET A 103 7.44 -6.11 10.48
C MET A 103 6.74 -6.26 9.12
N GLN A 104 5.61 -6.97 9.08
CA GLN A 104 4.84 -7.14 7.83
C GLN A 104 4.24 -5.82 7.33
N TRP A 105 3.77 -4.96 8.24
CA TRP A 105 3.26 -3.64 7.88
C TRP A 105 4.36 -2.74 7.33
N LEU A 106 5.53 -2.72 7.97
CA LEU A 106 6.67 -1.93 7.51
C LEU A 106 7.12 -2.34 6.10
N ALA A 107 7.31 -3.65 5.87
CA ALA A 107 7.69 -4.17 4.56
C ALA A 107 6.65 -3.82 3.47
N LEU A 108 5.35 -3.87 3.81
CA LEU A 108 4.28 -3.53 2.88
C LEU A 108 4.19 -2.03 2.60
N GLN A 109 4.55 -1.20 3.59
CA GLN A 109 4.63 0.24 3.39
C GLN A 109 5.80 0.58 2.48
N GLU A 110 6.97 -0.04 2.67
CA GLU A 110 8.12 0.09 1.77
C GLU A 110 7.74 -0.29 0.33
N GLU A 111 7.07 -1.43 0.12
CA GLU A 111 6.55 -1.85 -1.20
C GLU A 111 5.59 -0.80 -1.81
N LEU A 112 4.71 -0.22 -1.00
CA LEU A 112 3.80 0.82 -1.45
C LEU A 112 4.55 2.11 -1.84
N GLU A 113 5.58 2.49 -1.08
CA GLU A 113 6.41 3.66 -1.37
C GLU A 113 7.21 3.47 -2.66
N GLU A 114 7.77 2.27 -2.90
CA GLU A 114 8.46 1.92 -4.15
C GLU A 114 7.54 2.06 -5.37
N LEU A 115 6.32 1.51 -5.30
CA LEU A 115 5.35 1.62 -6.40
C LEU A 115 4.92 3.06 -6.68
N LEU A 116 4.89 3.92 -5.66
CA LEU A 116 4.50 5.33 -5.81
C LEU A 116 5.66 6.22 -6.29
N ALA A 117 6.90 5.75 -6.19
CA ALA A 117 8.10 6.44 -6.66
C ALA A 117 8.40 6.19 -8.14
N GLU A 118 7.82 5.14 -8.74
CA GLU A 118 7.83 4.84 -10.19
C GLU A 118 6.83 5.67 -11.01
#